data_AF-A0A2D0HC71-F1
#
_entry.id   AF-A0A2D0HC71-F1
#
_cell.length_a   1.000
_cell.length_b   1.000
_cell.length_c   1.000
_cell.angle_alpha   90.00
_cell.angle_beta   90.00
_cell.angle_gamma   90.00
#
_symmetry.space_group_name_H-M   'P 1'
#
loop_
_entity.id
_entity.type
_entity.pdbx_description
1 polymer ?
#
loop_
_entity_poly.entity_id
_entity_poly.type
_entity_poly.pdbx_seq_one_letter_code
_entity_poly.pdbx_strand_id
1 'polypeptide(L)'
;MSTLEQSLSQFRALPKPESSRLIDFEEAEIRPGIVSGTYILVVRGTKPYLNLEVNLVPLVYVQQPEYWGVEVVGTLPGIGLPATAPYTVSLPVDGIRGKQGIEVIGANGSKQVPFLDVKHS
;
A
#
# COMPACT_ATOMS: atom_id res chain seq x y z
N MET A 1 -34.36 -24.32 15.20
CA MET A 1 -33.09 -23.74 15.71
C MET A 1 -33.43 -22.44 16.39
N SER A 2 -32.90 -22.17 17.59
CA SER A 2 -33.25 -20.96 18.35
C SER A 2 -32.72 -19.71 17.63
N THR A 3 -33.47 -18.61 17.73
CA THR A 3 -33.13 -17.31 17.11
C THR A 3 -31.72 -16.83 17.49
N LEU A 4 -31.24 -17.23 18.67
CA LEU A 4 -29.89 -16.93 19.19
C LEU A 4 -28.77 -17.63 18.38
N GLU A 5 -28.94 -18.91 18.03
CA GLU A 5 -27.95 -19.68 17.23
C GLU A 5 -27.81 -19.12 15.82
N GLN A 6 -28.92 -18.62 15.25
CA GLN A 6 -28.93 -17.97 13.94
C GLN A 6 -28.21 -16.62 14.00
N SER A 7 -28.46 -15.80 15.03
CA SER A 7 -27.77 -14.52 15.23
C SER A 7 -26.26 -14.70 15.45
N LEU A 8 -25.84 -15.71 16.22
CA LEU A 8 -24.42 -16.01 16.44
C LEU A 8 -23.72 -16.45 15.16
N SER A 9 -24.39 -17.27 14.34
CA SER A 9 -23.85 -17.74 13.07
C SER A 9 -23.72 -16.60 12.05
N GLN A 10 -24.71 -15.71 11.97
CA GLN A 10 -24.67 -14.51 11.13
C GLN A 10 -23.57 -13.55 11.56
N PHE A 11 -23.40 -13.31 12.86
CA PHE A 11 -22.35 -12.45 13.39
C PHE A 11 -20.94 -13.02 13.12
N ARG A 12 -20.76 -14.34 13.26
CA ARG A 12 -19.49 -15.02 12.95
C ARG A 12 -19.15 -15.03 11.45
N ALA A 13 -20.16 -14.90 10.59
CA ALA A 13 -19.98 -14.79 9.14
C ALA A 13 -19.57 -13.37 8.69
N LEU A 14 -19.69 -12.36 9.57
CA LEU A 14 -19.18 -11.03 9.27
C LEU A 14 -17.65 -11.05 9.19
N PRO A 15 -17.05 -10.20 8.32
CA PRO A 15 -15.61 -10.02 8.31
C PRO A 15 -15.11 -9.67 9.72
N LYS A 16 -14.01 -10.30 10.13
CA LYS A 16 -13.35 -9.89 11.38
C LYS A 16 -12.86 -8.45 11.23
N PRO A 17 -12.85 -7.65 12.32
CA PRO A 17 -12.21 -6.35 12.27
C PRO A 17 -10.73 -6.54 11.89
N GLU A 18 -10.31 -5.87 10.82
CA GLU A 18 -8.92 -5.87 10.36
C GLU A 18 -8.13 -4.77 11.09
N SER A 19 -6.90 -5.09 11.49
CA SER A 19 -5.99 -4.09 12.05
C SER A 19 -5.06 -3.57 10.96
N SER A 20 -5.48 -2.49 10.29
CA SER A 20 -4.68 -1.81 9.25
C SER A 20 -3.96 -0.58 9.81
N ARG A 21 -2.67 -0.42 9.51
CA ARG A 21 -1.85 0.74 9.90
C ARG A 21 -0.90 1.10 8.77
N LEU A 22 -0.48 2.36 8.73
CA LEU A 22 0.73 2.71 7.98
C LEU A 22 1.90 1.91 8.55
N ILE A 23 2.77 1.42 7.66
CA ILE A 23 4.02 0.78 8.03
C ILE A 23 5.16 1.43 7.26
N ASP A 24 6.38 1.31 7.78
CA ASP A 24 7.54 1.85 7.09
C ASP A 24 7.99 0.98 5.92
N PHE A 25 8.74 1.63 5.04
CA PHE A 25 9.42 1.04 3.91
C PHE A 25 10.89 1.48 3.95
N GLU A 26 11.75 0.68 3.33
CA GLU A 26 13.19 0.90 3.25
C GLU A 26 13.56 1.48 1.88
N GLU A 27 12.92 0.98 0.83
CA GLU A 27 13.18 1.37 -0.55
C GLU A 27 11.88 1.65 -1.30
N ALA A 28 11.94 2.64 -2.17
CA ALA A 28 10.91 2.94 -3.15
C ALA A 28 11.56 3.45 -4.43
N GLU A 29 11.12 2.90 -5.55
CA GLU A 29 11.58 3.24 -6.90
C GLU A 29 10.43 3.14 -7.91
N ILE A 30 10.51 3.90 -8.99
CA ILE A 30 9.60 3.78 -10.13
C ILE A 30 10.37 3.13 -11.27
N ARG A 31 9.81 2.07 -11.83
CA ARG A 31 10.37 1.34 -12.98
C ARG A 31 9.47 1.52 -14.21
N PRO A 32 10.06 1.55 -15.42
CA PRO A 32 9.28 1.44 -16.64
C PRO A 32 8.52 0.10 -16.67
N GLY A 33 7.26 0.15 -17.10
CA GLY A 33 6.48 -1.05 -17.40
C GLY A 33 6.86 -1.67 -18.74
N ILE A 34 6.23 -2.80 -19.07
CA ILE A 34 6.46 -3.52 -20.33
C ILE A 34 5.96 -2.68 -21.53
N VAL A 35 4.88 -1.93 -21.33
CA VAL A 35 4.33 -1.02 -22.34
C VAL A 35 5.02 0.34 -22.22
N SER A 36 5.51 0.89 -23.33
CA SER A 36 6.15 2.20 -23.36
C SER A 36 5.26 3.28 -22.75
N GLY A 37 5.85 4.10 -21.87
CA GLY A 37 5.12 5.17 -21.18
C GLY A 37 4.31 4.71 -19.97
N THR A 38 4.35 3.42 -19.63
CA THR A 38 3.76 2.91 -18.37
C THR A 38 4.81 2.82 -17.27
N TYR A 39 4.37 2.96 -16.01
CA TYR A 39 5.25 2.97 -14.85
C TYR A 39 4.69 2.12 -13.72
N ILE A 40 5.60 1.45 -13.02
CA ILE A 40 5.31 0.60 -11.87
C ILE A 40 6.10 1.13 -10.68
N LEU A 41 5.38 1.56 -9.64
CA LEU A 41 5.97 1.80 -8.33
C LEU A 41 6.32 0.46 -7.69
N VAL A 42 7.54 0.32 -7.18
CA VAL A 42 7.98 -0.83 -6.40
C VAL A 42 8.47 -0.35 -5.04
N VAL A 43 7.92 -0.93 -3.97
CA VAL A 43 8.26 -0.59 -2.58
C VAL A 43 8.70 -1.86 -1.85
N ARG A 44 9.78 -1.73 -1.07
CA ARG A 44 10.35 -2.83 -0.28
C ARG A 44 10.58 -2.38 1.16
N GLY A 45 10.54 -3.35 2.06
CA GLY A 45 10.92 -3.15 3.45
C GLY A 45 10.75 -4.43 4.25
N THR A 46 10.75 -4.28 5.56
CA THR A 46 10.57 -5.39 6.51
C THR A 46 9.24 -5.27 7.24
N LYS A 47 8.45 -6.35 7.25
CA LYS A 47 7.20 -6.42 8.01
C LYS A 47 7.42 -7.07 9.39
N PRO A 48 6.78 -6.57 10.47
CA PRO A 48 6.96 -7.07 11.83
C PRO A 48 6.29 -8.43 12.12
N TYR A 49 5.36 -8.88 11.26
CA TYR A 49 4.69 -10.17 11.40
C TYR A 49 4.69 -10.94 10.07
N LEU A 50 4.85 -12.27 10.14
CA LEU A 50 4.87 -13.12 8.95
C LEU A 50 3.58 -13.06 8.14
N ASN A 51 2.44 -12.98 8.84
CA ASN A 51 1.11 -12.91 8.25
C ASN A 51 0.63 -11.47 8.01
N LEU A 52 1.45 -10.44 8.23
CA LEU A 52 1.08 -9.08 7.85
C LEU A 52 1.03 -8.98 6.32
N GLU A 53 -0.11 -8.53 5.80
CA GLU A 53 -0.29 -8.23 4.38
C GLU A 53 0.05 -6.78 4.14
N VAL A 54 0.84 -6.49 3.10
CA VAL A 54 1.27 -5.13 2.76
C VAL A 54 0.64 -4.74 1.44
N ASN A 55 0.05 -3.56 1.39
CA ASN A 55 -0.59 -3.01 0.20
C ASN A 55 -0.16 -1.56 -0.04
N LEU A 56 -0.17 -1.14 -1.30
CA LEU A 56 0.02 0.25 -1.71
C LEU A 56 -1.35 0.87 -1.97
N VAL A 57 -1.69 1.92 -1.21
CA VAL A 57 -3.02 2.54 -1.24
C VAL A 57 -2.88 3.99 -1.73
N PRO A 58 -3.30 4.29 -2.96
CA PRO A 58 -3.26 5.66 -3.47
C PRO A 58 -4.24 6.57 -2.73
N LEU A 59 -3.79 7.78 -2.41
CA LEU A 59 -4.69 8.83 -1.98
C LEU A 59 -5.57 9.30 -3.15
N VAL A 60 -6.76 9.79 -2.83
CA VAL A 60 -7.70 10.33 -3.82
C VAL A 60 -7.60 11.85 -3.83
N TYR A 61 -7.31 12.41 -4.99
CA TYR A 61 -7.25 13.86 -5.19
C TYR A 61 -8.29 14.31 -6.22
N VAL A 62 -8.85 15.50 -6.00
CA VAL A 62 -9.72 16.17 -6.99
C VAL A 62 -8.89 16.80 -8.12
N GLN A 63 -7.65 17.20 -7.82
CA GLN A 63 -6.73 17.81 -8.78
C GLN A 63 -5.37 17.13 -8.70
N GLN A 64 -4.69 17.02 -9.85
CA GLN A 64 -3.40 16.35 -9.94
C GLN A 64 -2.30 17.12 -9.16
N PRO A 65 -1.67 16.51 -8.15
CA PRO A 65 -0.58 17.11 -7.38
C PRO A 65 0.77 17.02 -8.11
N GLU A 66 1.82 17.66 -7.55
CA GLU A 66 3.21 17.48 -8.03
C GLU A 66 3.68 16.03 -7.82
N TYR A 67 3.45 15.50 -6.62
CA TYR A 67 3.68 14.08 -6.29
C TYR A 67 2.36 13.47 -5.83
N TRP A 68 1.94 12.37 -6.44
CA TRP A 68 0.73 11.68 -6.01
C TRP A 68 1.02 10.83 -4.78
N GLY A 69 0.27 11.02 -3.69
CA GLY A 69 0.47 10.27 -2.45
C GLY A 69 0.03 8.80 -2.56
N VAL A 70 0.89 7.88 -2.13
CA VAL A 70 0.61 6.45 -2.03
C VAL A 70 1.06 5.94 -0.65
N GLU A 71 0.12 5.46 0.14
CA GLU A 71 0.35 4.94 1.49
C GLU A 71 0.82 3.48 1.45
N VAL A 72 1.78 3.14 2.32
CA VAL A 72 2.20 1.76 2.58
C VAL A 72 1.42 1.24 3.78
N VAL A 73 0.41 0.41 3.52
CA VAL A 73 -0.53 -0.07 4.54
C VAL A 73 -0.26 -1.53 4.85
N GLY A 74 -0.02 -1.82 6.14
CA GLY A 74 0.02 -3.18 6.68
C GLY A 74 -1.33 -3.55 7.30
N THR A 75 -1.94 -4.64 6.85
CA THR A 75 -3.14 -5.23 7.44
C THR A 75 -2.80 -6.55 8.11
N LEU A 76 -3.15 -6.68 9.39
CA LEU A 76 -2.91 -7.91 10.15
C LEU A 76 -4.19 -8.74 10.26
N PRO A 77 -4.29 -9.89 9.57
CA PRO A 77 -5.40 -10.81 9.72
C PRO A 77 -5.25 -11.62 11.02
N GLY A 78 -6.15 -11.40 11.98
CA GLY A 78 -6.19 -12.17 13.22
C GLY A 78 -5.00 -11.90 14.16
N ILE A 79 -4.35 -12.96 14.64
CA ILE A 79 -3.22 -12.87 15.59
C ILE A 79 -1.92 -12.69 14.78
N GLY A 80 -1.04 -11.80 15.23
CA GLY A 80 0.27 -11.61 14.62
C GLY A 80 1.22 -12.75 14.92
N LEU A 81 1.78 -13.36 13.88
CA LEU A 81 2.84 -14.36 14.00
C LEU A 81 4.17 -13.64 14.23
N PRO A 82 4.77 -13.73 15.43
CA PRO A 82 5.88 -12.87 15.83
C PRO A 82 7.19 -13.32 15.15
N ALA A 83 7.45 -12.74 13.98
CA ALA A 83 8.72 -12.81 13.28
C ALA A 83 8.73 -11.79 12.14
N THR A 84 9.90 -11.22 11.86
CA THR A 84 10.10 -10.30 10.76
C THR A 84 10.29 -11.05 9.43
N ALA A 85 9.84 -10.44 8.34
CA ALA A 85 10.10 -10.93 6.99
C ALA A 85 10.23 -9.75 6.02
N PRO A 86 11.01 -9.89 4.93
CA PRO A 86 11.00 -8.90 3.87
C PRO A 86 9.65 -8.90 3.13
N TYR A 87 9.27 -7.75 2.58
CA TYR A 87 8.17 -7.63 1.63
C TYR A 87 8.61 -6.89 0.37
N THR A 88 7.92 -7.16 -0.72
CA THR A 88 8.00 -6.38 -1.96
C THR A 88 6.60 -6.28 -2.52
N VAL A 89 6.15 -5.06 -2.75
CA VAL A 89 4.82 -4.76 -3.31
C VAL A 89 4.98 -3.80 -4.48
N SER A 90 4.10 -3.92 -5.45
CA SER A 90 4.15 -3.11 -6.67
C SER A 90 2.77 -2.62 -7.07
N LEU A 91 2.72 -1.42 -7.64
CA LEU A 91 1.49 -0.79 -8.10
C LEU A 91 1.74 -0.10 -9.45
N PRO A 92 0.97 -0.41 -10.51
CA PRO A 92 0.94 0.42 -11.71
C PRO A 92 0.41 1.82 -11.36
N VAL A 93 1.12 2.87 -11.79
CA VAL A 93 0.82 4.26 -11.38
C VAL A 93 0.24 5.12 -12.50
N ASP A 94 -0.09 4.53 -13.65
CA ASP A 94 -0.52 5.25 -14.85
C ASP A 94 -1.84 6.03 -14.64
N GLY A 95 -2.72 5.55 -13.74
CA GLY A 95 -3.97 6.20 -13.37
C GLY A 95 -3.88 7.13 -12.15
N ILE A 96 -2.73 7.19 -11.47
CA ILE A 96 -2.52 7.89 -10.19
C ILE A 96 -1.18 8.65 -10.23
N ARG A 97 -0.97 9.38 -11.32
CA ARG A 97 0.32 9.99 -11.66
C ARG A 97 0.39 11.43 -11.13
N GLY A 98 1.37 11.77 -10.31
CA GLY A 98 1.71 13.17 -10.04
C GLY A 98 2.38 13.80 -11.25
N LYS A 99 2.45 15.14 -11.31
CA LYS A 99 3.14 15.82 -12.41
C LYS A 99 4.63 15.48 -12.48
N GLN A 100 5.26 15.31 -11.32
CA GLN A 100 6.68 15.01 -11.18
C GLN A 100 6.95 13.58 -10.74
N GLY A 101 6.07 12.99 -9.93
CA GLY A 101 6.35 11.69 -9.33
C GLY A 101 5.26 11.14 -8.42
N ILE A 102 5.68 10.22 -7.55
CA ILE A 102 4.89 9.62 -6.49
C ILE A 102 5.51 9.95 -5.14
N GLU A 103 4.70 10.29 -4.15
CA GLU A 103 5.13 10.39 -2.76
C GLU A 103 4.70 9.10 -2.04
N VAL A 104 5.67 8.29 -1.64
CA VAL A 104 5.41 7.06 -0.86
C VAL A 104 5.37 7.43 0.62
N ILE A 105 4.28 7.10 1.30
CA ILE A 105 3.98 7.52 2.67
C ILE A 105 3.99 6.29 3.59
N GLY A 106 4.92 6.29 4.54
CA GLY A 106 5.05 5.27 5.58
C GLY A 106 4.56 5.78 6.94
N ALA A 107 4.81 5.01 7.99
CA ALA A 107 4.38 5.37 9.36
C ALA A 107 5.19 6.55 9.92
N ASN A 108 6.49 6.60 9.63
CA ASN A 108 7.43 7.55 10.22
C ASN A 108 7.92 8.63 9.25
N GLY A 109 7.42 8.66 8.02
CA GLY A 109 7.78 9.68 7.04
C GLY A 109 7.31 9.37 5.63
N SER A 110 7.70 10.22 4.69
CA SER A 110 7.43 10.04 3.27
C SER A 110 8.68 10.20 2.41
N LYS A 111 8.64 9.66 1.19
CA LYS A 111 9.71 9.78 0.20
C LYS A 111 9.11 10.13 -1.16
N GLN A 112 9.60 11.22 -1.76
CA GLN A 112 9.30 11.57 -3.14
C GLN A 112 10.16 10.75 -4.11
N VAL A 113 9.50 10.15 -5.10
CA VAL A 113 10.12 9.33 -6.14
C VAL A 113 9.74 9.94 -7.49
N PRO A 114 10.67 10.62 -8.19
CA PRO A 114 10.39 11.27 -9.46
C PRO A 114 10.24 10.24 -10.60
N PHE A 115 9.45 10.57 -11.62
CA PHE A 115 9.45 9.81 -12.87
C PHE A 115 10.70 10.13 -13.70
N LEU A 116 11.27 9.09 -14.32
CA LEU A 116 12.53 9.19 -15.07
C LEU A 116 12.44 10.05 -16.34
N ASP A 117 11.24 10.32 -16.84
CA ASP A 117 10.96 11.11 -18.05
C ASP A 117 10.77 12.60 -17.78
N VAL A 118 10.74 13.04 -16.53
CA VAL A 118 10.61 14.46 -16.17
C VAL A 118 11.97 15.14 -16.34
N LYS A 119 12.14 15.86 -17.45
CA LYS A 119 13.28 16.77 -17.64
C LYS A 119 13.09 17.97 -16.72
N HIS A 120 14.03 18.21 -15.82
CA HIS A 120 14.14 19.50 -15.12
C HIS A 120 14.42 20.58 -16.17
N SER A 121 13.40 21.36 -16.52
CA SER A 121 13.50 22.56 -17.35
C SER A 121 13.90 23.76 -16.51
#